data_AF-A0A953PWZ7-F1
#
_entry.id   AF-A0A953PWZ7-F1
#
_cell.length_a   1.000
_cell.length_b   1.000
_cell.length_c   1.000
_cell.angle_alpha   90.00
_cell.angle_beta   90.00
_cell.angle_gamma   90.00
#
_symmetry.space_group_name_H-M   'P 1'
#
loop_
_entity.id
_entity.type
_entity.pdbx_description
1 polymer ?
#
loop_
_entity_poly.entity_id
_entity_poly.type
_entity_poly.pdbx_seq_one_letter_code
_entity_poly.pdbx_strand_id
1 'polypeptide(L)' 'MPVSSKYREGIRYRLAFIRSGEGTPAVLYDNHHPKGHHRHLGQRREPYEFQGVHRLLQDFRDDVGRVKEGKL' A
#
# COMPACT_ATOMS: atom_id res chain seq x y z
N MET A 1 12.49 -6.65 -9.52
CA MET A 1 13.72 -5.90 -9.14
C MET A 1 14.72 -6.91 -8.63
N PRO A 2 16.03 -6.78 -8.84
CA PRO A 2 16.97 -7.65 -8.15
C PRO A 2 16.89 -7.40 -6.63
N VAL A 3 17.10 -8.46 -5.84
CA VAL A 3 17.26 -8.35 -4.39
C VAL A 3 18.41 -7.37 -4.11
N SER A 4 18.17 -6.40 -3.25
CA SER A 4 19.15 -5.38 -2.90
C SER A 4 18.86 -4.81 -1.51
N SER A 5 19.80 -4.05 -0.95
CA SER A 5 19.59 -3.33 0.31
C SER A 5 18.38 -2.38 0.27
N LYS A 6 18.00 -1.89 -0.92
CA LYS A 6 16.84 -1.03 -1.14
C LYS A 6 15.52 -1.80 -1.28
N TYR A 7 15.58 -3.03 -1.79
CA TYR A 7 14.43 -3.90 -2.05
C TYR A 7 14.80 -5.32 -1.63
N ARG A 8 14.62 -5.63 -0.35
CA ARG A 8 15.09 -6.88 0.28
C ARG A 8 14.41 -8.12 -0.31
N GLU A 9 13.20 -7.95 -0.82
CA GLU A 9 12.35 -8.99 -1.39
C GLU A 9 12.43 -9.02 -2.94
N GLY A 10 13.28 -8.20 -3.56
CA GLY A 10 13.37 -8.12 -5.03
C GLY A 10 12.11 -7.57 -5.70
N ILE A 11 11.25 -6.88 -4.94
CA ILE A 11 9.99 -6.32 -5.43
C ILE A 11 9.95 -4.81 -5.29
N ARG A 12 9.32 -4.14 -6.25
CA ARG A 12 8.89 -2.75 -6.13
C ARG A 12 7.43 -2.68 -6.55
N TYR A 13 6.60 -2.02 -5.76
CA TYR A 13 5.18 -1.90 -6.06
C TYR A 13 4.61 -0.54 -5.65
N ARG A 14 3.46 -0.23 -6.27
CA ARG A 14 2.57 0.86 -5.90
C ARG A 14 1.14 0.45 -6.23
N LEU A 15 0.29 0.29 -5.23
CA LEU A 15 -1.14 0.01 -5.38
C LEU A 15 -1.91 1.22 -4.84
N ALA A 16 -2.76 1.83 -5.67
CA ALA A 16 -3.48 3.04 -5.30
C ALA A 16 -4.97 2.90 -5.61
N PHE A 17 -5.81 3.25 -4.65
CA PHE A 17 -7.24 3.47 -4.84
C PHE A 17 -7.54 4.95 -4.67
N ILE A 18 -8.00 5.58 -5.74
CA ILE A 18 -8.32 7.01 -5.81
C ILE A 18 -9.81 7.10 -6.12
N ARG A 19 -10.55 7.87 -5.31
CA ARG A 19 -11.98 8.08 -5.55
C ARG A 19 -12.16 9.03 -6.74
N SER A 20 -13.27 8.89 -7.45
CA SER A 20 -13.60 9.80 -8.56
C SER A 20 -13.61 11.25 -8.06
N GLY A 21 -12.92 12.14 -8.78
CA GLY A 21 -12.79 13.55 -8.40
C GLY A 21 -11.72 13.85 -7.34
N GLU A 22 -11.05 12.86 -6.77
CA GLU A 22 -9.95 13.07 -5.82
C GLU A 22 -8.57 13.01 -6.51
N GLY A 23 -7.66 13.88 -6.09
CA GLY A 23 -6.27 13.89 -6.58
C GLY A 23 -5.30 13.05 -5.73
N THR A 24 -5.73 12.56 -4.57
CA THR A 24 -4.90 11.80 -3.63
C THR A 24 -5.51 10.43 -3.35
N PRO A 25 -4.71 9.36 -3.20
CA PRO A 25 -5.25 8.04 -2.90
C PRO A 25 -5.90 7.98 -1.52
N ALA A 26 -7.09 7.41 -1.46
CA ALA A 26 -7.73 7.05 -0.20
C ALA A 26 -7.07 5.79 0.42
N VAL A 27 -6.55 4.90 -0.43
CA VAL A 27 -5.66 3.79 -0.03
C VAL A 27 -4.43 3.80 -0.92
N LEU A 28 -3.23 3.75 -0.34
CA LEU A 28 -1.97 3.60 -1.05
C LEU A 28 -1.10 2.58 -0.33
N TYR A 29 -0.60 1.58 -1.06
CA TYR A 29 0.44 0.68 -0.59
C TYR A 29 1.64 0.84 -1.50
N ASP A 30 2.81 1.12 -0.94
CA ASP A 30 4.05 1.19 -1.70
C ASP A 30 5.26 0.81 -0.83
N ASN A 31 6.41 0.58 -1.46
CA ASN A 31 7.65 0.28 -0.77
C ASN A 31 8.76 1.29 -1.08
N HIS A 32 8.41 2.58 -1.19
CA HIS A 32 9.36 3.62 -1.55
C HIS A 32 10.51 3.75 -0.54
N HIS A 33 11.73 3.66 -1.03
CA HIS A 33 12.94 3.89 -0.23
C HIS A 33 13.00 5.35 0.27
N PRO A 34 13.43 5.65 1.51
CA PRO A 34 13.99 4.74 2.51
C PRO A 34 12.97 4.10 3.45
N LYS A 35 11.66 4.29 3.23
CA LYS A 35 10.61 3.88 4.18
C LYS A 35 10.40 2.37 4.22
N GLY A 36 10.69 1.68 3.12
CA GLY A 36 10.31 0.29 2.94
C GLY A 36 8.79 0.17 2.76
N HIS A 37 8.26 -1.02 3.03
CA HIS A 37 6.83 -1.32 2.92
C HIS A 37 6.00 -0.44 3.84
N HIS A 38 5.05 0.31 3.27
CA HIS A 38 4.12 1.12 4.04
C HIS A 38 2.79 1.28 3.32
N ARG A 39 1.78 1.67 4.10
CA ARG A 39 0.46 2.01 3.58
C ARG A 39 0.00 3.38 4.04
N HIS A 40 -0.89 3.99 3.26
CA HIS A 40 -1.57 5.23 3.55
C HIS A 40 -3.07 4.94 3.48
N LEU A 41 -3.77 5.32 4.52
CA LEU A 41 -5.21 5.18 4.69
C LEU A 41 -5.77 6.58 4.96
N GLY A 42 -6.23 7.24 3.90
CA GLY A 42 -6.47 8.69 3.90
C GLY A 42 -5.19 9.46 4.27
N GLN A 43 -5.24 10.20 5.38
CA GLN A 43 -4.09 10.96 5.90
C GLN A 43 -3.17 10.15 6.82
N ARG A 44 -3.59 8.93 7.23
CA ARG A 44 -2.83 8.09 8.16
C ARG A 44 -1.78 7.30 7.39
N ARG A 45 -0.53 7.35 7.84
CA ARG A 45 0.60 6.61 7.27
C ARG A 45 1.14 5.65 8.31
N GLU A 46 1.35 4.41 7.93
CA GLU A 46 1.89 3.40 8.83
C GLU A 46 2.77 2.36 8.10
N PRO A 47 3.76 1.78 8.79
CA PRO A 47 4.51 0.65 8.28
C PRO A 47 3.57 -0.49 7.87
N TYR A 48 3.93 -1.21 6.81
CA TYR A 48 3.20 -2.38 6.37
C TYR A 48 4.11 -3.60 6.45
N GLU A 49 3.68 -4.63 7.18
CA GLU A 49 4.42 -5.88 7.29
C GLU A 49 4.20 -6.72 6.03
N PHE A 50 5.18 -6.71 5.12
CA PHE A 50 5.07 -7.46 3.87
C PHE A 50 5.26 -8.96 4.11
N GLN A 51 4.21 -9.74 3.89
CA GLN A 51 4.22 -11.21 4.00
C GLN A 51 4.17 -11.92 2.64
N GLY A 52 4.33 -11.16 1.54
CA GLY A 52 4.26 -11.66 0.17
C GLY A 52 3.17 -11.00 -0.66
N VAL A 53 3.24 -11.22 -1.97
CA VAL A 53 2.37 -10.54 -2.95
C VAL A 53 0.90 -10.91 -2.76
N HIS A 54 0.59 -12.17 -2.45
CA HIS A 54 -0.80 -12.59 -2.25
C HIS A 54 -1.44 -11.87 -1.05
N ARG A 55 -0.71 -11.77 0.06
CA ARG A 55 -1.17 -11.05 1.26
C ARG A 55 -1.30 -9.55 1.00
N LEU A 56 -0.33 -8.95 0.31
CA LEU A 56 -0.39 -7.56 -0.14
C LEU A 56 -1.67 -7.25 -0.93
N LEU A 57 -2.03 -8.10 -1.89
CA LEU A 57 -3.24 -7.92 -2.71
C LEU A 57 -4.53 -8.13 -1.92
N GLN A 58 -4.53 -9.02 -0.93
CA GLN A 58 -5.68 -9.24 -0.04
C GLN A 58 -5.88 -8.01 0.87
N ASP A 59 -4.85 -7.61 1.61
CA ASP A 59 -4.92 -6.49 2.55
C ASP A 59 -5.30 -5.18 1.83
N PHE A 60 -4.75 -4.94 0.63
CA PHE A 60 -5.13 -3.80 -0.20
C PHE A 60 -6.62 -3.81 -0.56
N ARG A 61 -7.17 -4.96 -0.98
CA ARG A 61 -8.59 -5.08 -1.34
C ARG A 61 -9.49 -4.87 -0.12
N ASP A 62 -9.10 -5.40 1.03
CA ASP A 62 -9.85 -5.26 2.28
C ASP A 62 -9.90 -3.80 2.74
N ASP A 63 -8.78 -3.08 2.69
CA ASP A 63 -8.75 -1.66 3.05
C ASP A 63 -9.53 -0.79 2.04
N VAL A 64 -9.51 -1.13 0.75
CA VAL A 64 -10.39 -0.49 -0.24
C VAL A 64 -11.86 -0.72 0.08
N GLY A 65 -12.23 -1.93 0.50
CA GLY A 65 -13.58 -2.24 0.97
C GLY A 65 -13.99 -1.37 2.16
N ARG A 66 -13.14 -1.31 3.20
CA ARG A 66 -13.38 -0.49 4.39
C ARG A 66 -13.53 0.99 4.06
N VAL A 67 -12.71 1.53 3.15
CA VAL A 67 -12.83 2.93 2.68
C VAL A 67 -14.17 3.16 1.97
N LYS A 68 -14.58 2.24 1.09
CA LYS A 68 -15.87 2.35 0.37
C LYS A 68 -17.07 2.31 1.32
N GLU A 69 -16.95 1.56 2.42
CA GLU A 69 -17.98 1.43 3.45
C GLU A 69 -17.94 2.52 4.52
N GLY A 70 -16.94 3.42 4.51
CA GLY A 70 -16.79 4.49 5.51
C GLY A 70 -16.33 4.00 6.89
N LYS A 71 -15.59 2.89 6.96
CA LYS A 71 -15.21 2.20 8.21
C LYS A 71 -13.74 2.41 8.63
N LEU A 72 -13.14 3.56 8.33
CA LEU A 72 -11.75 3.90 8.72
C LEU A 72 -11.65 5.06 9.72
#